data_AF-A0A7X8BQW3-F1
#
_entry.id   AF-A0A7X8BQW3-F1
#
_cell.length_a   1.000
_cell.length_b   1.000
_cell.length_c   1.000
_cell.angle_alpha   90.00
_cell.angle_beta   90.00
_cell.angle_gamma   90.00
#
_symmetry.space_group_name_H-M   'P 1'
#
loop_
_entity.id
_entity.type
_entity.pdbx_description
1 polymer ?
#
loop_
_entity_poly.entity_id
_entity_poly.type
_entity_poly.pdbx_seq_one_letter_code
_entity_poly.pdbx_strand_id
1 'polypeptide(L)' 'MNTREQKMEAFGRLLDIMDELREKCPWDREQTNESLRANTIEETYELSEAILADDNDEIKKE' A
#
# COMPACT_ATOMS: atom_id res chain seq x y z
N MET A 1 12.16 -8.43 -15.45
CA MET A 1 11.81 -8.81 -14.06
C MET A 1 12.89 -8.24 -13.14
N ASN A 2 12.49 -7.57 -12.06
CA ASN A 2 13.43 -7.02 -11.07
C ASN A 2 14.11 -8.14 -10.28
N THR A 3 15.39 -7.97 -9.95
CA THR A 3 16.12 -8.88 -9.06
C THR A 3 15.55 -8.82 -7.64
N ARG A 4 15.87 -9.83 -6.82
CA ARG A 4 15.48 -9.81 -5.40
C ARG A 4 16.06 -8.60 -4.67
N GLU A 5 17.30 -8.24 -4.99
CA GLU A 5 17.98 -7.08 -4.42
C GLU A 5 17.26 -5.76 -4.76
N GLN A 6 16.90 -5.56 -6.03
CA GLN A 6 16.13 -4.38 -6.47
C GLN A 6 14.75 -4.29 -5.78
N LYS A 7 14.09 -5.42 -5.54
CA LYS A 7 12.82 -5.46 -4.79
C LYS A 7 13.00 -5.10 -3.32
N MET A 8 14.08 -5.58 -2.69
CA MET A 8 14.39 -5.24 -1.30
C MET A 8 14.72 -3.75 -1.15
N GLU A 9 15.45 -3.18 -2.11
CA GLU A 9 15.75 -1.75 -2.13
C GLU A 9 14.46 -0.91 -2.27
N ALA A 10 13.57 -1.30 -3.20
CA ALA A 10 12.29 -0.61 -3.37
C ALA A 10 11.39 -0.69 -2.13
N PHE A 11 11.34 -1.85 -1.48
CA PHE A 11 10.60 -2.02 -0.24
C PHE A 11 11.20 -1.21 0.92
N GLY A 12 12.54 -1.12 0.98
CA GLY A 12 13.22 -0.22 1.92
C GLY A 12 12.77 1.23 1.77
N ARG A 13 12.73 1.74 0.54
CA ARG A 13 12.24 3.11 0.27
C ARG A 13 10.77 3.31 0.67
N LEU A 14 9.93 2.29 0.52
CA LEU A 14 8.53 2.36 0.97
C LEU A 14 8.45 2.54 2.49
N LEU A 15 9.25 1.78 3.25
CA LEU A 15 9.31 1.91 4.71
C LEU A 15 9.80 3.30 5.13
N ASP A 16 10.84 3.82 4.48
CA ASP A 16 11.35 5.18 4.75
C ASP A 16 10.26 6.24 4.53
N ILE A 17 9.46 6.12 3.46
CA ILE A 17 8.32 7.02 3.19
C ILE A 17 7.25 6.89 4.27
N MET A 18 6.88 5.68 4.68
CA MET A 18 5.87 5.46 5.72
C MET A 18 6.31 6.08 7.06
N ASP A 19 7.57 5.94 7.43
CA ASP A 19 8.13 6.55 8.64
C ASP A 19 8.11 8.08 8.55
N GLU A 20 8.51 8.65 7.40
CA GLU A 20 8.46 10.09 7.18
C GLU A 20 7.02 10.65 7.27
N LEU A 21 6.04 9.96 6.67
CA LEU A 21 4.64 10.36 6.72
C LEU A 21 4.10 10.32 8.15
N ARG A 22 4.39 9.27 8.92
CA ARG A 22 3.95 9.19 10.32
C ARG A 22 4.57 10.25 11.23
N GLU A 23 5.77 10.76 10.89
CA GLU A 23 6.39 11.85 11.63
C GLU A 23 5.84 13.22 11.21
N LYS A 24 5.76 13.48 9.90
CA LYS A 24 5.57 14.83 9.33
C LYS A 24 4.14 15.12 8.88
N CYS A 25 3.36 14.11 8.49
CA CYS A 25 1.99 14.29 8.02
C CYS A 25 0.98 14.21 9.19
N PRO A 26 0.21 15.28 9.47
CA PRO A 26 -0.75 15.27 10.58
C PRO A 26 -1.80 14.16 10.47
N TRP A 27 -2.28 13.88 9.25
CA TRP A 27 -3.30 12.85 9.02
C TRP A 27 -2.76 11.45 9.30
N ASP A 28 -1.59 11.10 8.75
CA ASP A 28 -0.96 9.79 8.93
C ASP A 28 -0.58 9.54 10.39
N ARG A 29 -0.13 10.59 11.08
CA ARG A 29 0.24 10.54 12.50
C ARG A 29 -0.93 10.23 13.42
N GLU A 30 -2.15 10.63 13.05
CA GLU A 30 -3.36 10.40 13.85
C GLU A 30 -4.00 9.03 13.58
N GLN A 31 -3.55 8.28 12.56
CA GLN A 31 -4.15 6.99 12.20
C GLN A 31 -3.89 5.90 13.25
N THR A 32 -4.91 5.08 13.47
CA THR A 32 -4.83 3.84 14.27
C THR A 32 -5.27 2.65 13.43
N ASN A 33 -5.09 1.43 13.94
CA ASN A 33 -5.59 0.23 13.26
C ASN A 33 -7.12 0.27 13.10
N GLU A 34 -7.83 0.87 14.04
CA GLU A 34 -9.28 1.03 13.98
C GLU A 34 -9.72 2.02 12.91
N SER A 35 -9.00 3.15 12.74
CA SER A 35 -9.34 4.14 11.70
C SER A 35 -9.05 3.60 10.30
N LEU A 36 -7.93 2.90 10.12
CA LEU A 36 -7.51 2.33 8.83
C LEU A 36 -8.30 1.09 8.42
N ARG A 37 -9.03 0.44 9.34
CA ARG A 37 -9.77 -0.81 9.07
C ARG A 37 -10.71 -0.68 7.87
N ALA A 38 -11.41 0.45 7.74
CA ALA A 38 -12.34 0.67 6.64
C ALA A 38 -11.61 0.69 5.30
N ASN A 39 -10.52 1.44 5.20
CA ASN A 39 -9.67 1.49 3.99
C ASN A 39 -9.11 0.11 3.67
N THR A 40 -8.56 -0.62 4.64
CA THR A 40 -8.04 -1.98 4.39
C THR A 40 -9.09 -2.92 3.78
N ILE A 41 -10.35 -2.81 4.22
CA ILE A 41 -11.45 -3.61 3.66
C ILE A 41 -11.76 -3.15 2.23
N GLU A 42 -11.88 -1.84 2.02
CA GLU A 42 -12.13 -1.23 0.70
C GLU A 42 -11.09 -1.67 -0.34
N GLU A 43 -9.80 -1.48 -0.06
CA GLU A 43 -8.70 -1.89 -0.94
C GLU A 43 -8.72 -3.40 -1.26
N THR A 44 -9.14 -4.24 -0.29
CA THR A 44 -9.27 -5.69 -0.52
C THR A 44 -10.40 -6.00 -1.52
N TYR A 45 -11.49 -5.22 -1.47
CA TYR A 45 -12.58 -5.36 -2.45
C TYR A 45 -12.16 -4.84 -3.81
N GLU A 46 -11.46 -3.69 -3.89
CA GLU A 46 -10.92 -3.16 -5.15
C GLU A 46 -9.97 -4.16 -5.82
N LEU A 47 -9.04 -4.75 -5.06
CA LEU A 47 -8.17 -5.81 -5.55
C LEU A 47 -8.97 -7.03 -6.04
N SER A 48 -10.02 -7.44 -5.31
CA SER A 48 -10.88 -8.54 -5.73
C SER A 48 -11.61 -8.23 -7.03
N GLU A 49 -12.07 -7.00 -7.24
CA GLU A 49 -12.71 -6.57 -8.48
C GLU A 49 -11.72 -6.56 -9.65
N ALA A 50 -10.50 -6.05 -9.45
CA ALA A 50 -9.44 -6.06 -10.46
C ALA A 50 -9.08 -7.49 -10.89
N ILE A 51 -9.03 -8.44 -9.95
CA ILE A 51 -8.83 -9.86 -10.25
C ILE A 51 -9.98 -10.43 -11.08
N LEU A 52 -11.24 -10.12 -10.72
CA LEU A 52 -12.41 -10.59 -11.48
C LEU A 52 -12.47 -10.00 -12.89
N ALA A 53 -11.91 -8.81 -13.09
CA ALA A 53 -11.82 -8.13 -14.38
C ALA A 53 -10.62 -8.61 -15.24
N ASP A 54 -9.73 -9.46 -14.70
CA ASP A 54 -8.43 -9.83 -15.31
C ASP A 54 -7.56 -8.60 -15.67
N ASP A 55 -7.71 -7.52 -14.90
CA ASP A 55 -6.98 -6.26 -15.11
C ASP A 55 -5.65 -6.29 -14.37
N ASN A 56 -4.60 -6.70 -15.08
CA ASN A 56 -3.26 -6.82 -14.52
C ASN A 56 -2.60 -5.48 -14.17
N ASP A 57 -3.14 -4.34 -14.60
CA ASP A 57 -2.59 -3.04 -14.23
C ASP A 57 -3.25 -2.53 -12.95
N GLU A 58 -4.56 -2.70 -12.77
CA GLU A 58 -5.22 -2.42 -11.48
C GLU A 58 -4.77 -3.41 -10.39
N ILE A 59 -4.54 -4.69 -10.70
CA ILE A 59 -3.99 -5.66 -9.71
C ILE A 59 -2.60 -5.24 -9.20
N LYS A 60 -1.81 -4.49 -9.98
CA LYS A 60 -0.49 -4.01 -9.51
C LYS A 60 -0.61 -2.72 -8.69
N LYS A 61 -1.72 -2.01 -8.83
CA LYS A 61 -1.99 -0.75 -8.14
C LYS A 61 -2.45 -1.03 -6.72
N GLU A 62 -3.35 -1.99 -6.54
CA GLU A 62 -3.86 -2.42 -5.23
C GLU A 62 -2.90 -3.39 -4.51
#